data_AF-A0A816ICM5-F1
#
_entry.id   AF-A0A816ICM5-F1
#
_cell.length_a   1.000
_cell.length_b   1.000
_cell.length_c   1.000
_cell.angle_alpha   90.00
_cell.angle_beta   90.00
_cell.angle_gamma   90.00
#
_symmetry.space_group_name_H-M   'P 1'
#
loop_
_entity.id
_entity.type
_entity.pdbx_description
1 polymer ?
#
loop_
_entity_poly.entity_id
_entity_poly.type
_entity_poly.pdbx_seq_one_letter_code
_entity_poly.pdbx_strand_id
1 'polypeptide(L)'
;MVERCLVSWGMSKVFTITADNASSNDVAIRFLRRRLKSWGTSLLDGEFLHMRCGAHILNLVVKDGLQENKDLISRIRSAVRYVRSSPARLDKFKELSYSP
;
A
#
# COMPACT_ATOMS: atom_id res chain seq x y z
N MET A 1 12.40 15.17 -11.60
CA MET A 1 12.03 14.54 -10.31
C MET A 1 12.05 13.01 -10.38
N VAL A 2 11.69 12.35 -11.50
CA VAL A 2 12.04 10.91 -11.73
C VAL A 2 12.93 10.74 -12.96
N GLU A 3 12.62 11.44 -14.06
CA GLU A 3 13.45 11.50 -15.27
C GLU A 3 14.93 11.81 -14.97
N ARG A 4 15.19 12.83 -14.14
CA ARG A 4 16.57 13.18 -13.73
C ARG A 4 17.29 12.02 -13.04
N CYS A 5 16.59 11.25 -12.22
CA CYS A 5 17.15 10.08 -11.55
C CYS A 5 17.51 8.99 -12.56
N LEU A 6 16.59 8.70 -13.50
CA LEU A 6 16.83 7.74 -14.58
C LEU A 6 18.06 8.13 -15.41
N VAL A 7 18.18 9.41 -15.76
CA VAL A 7 19.36 9.94 -16.49
C VAL A 7 20.63 9.80 -15.64
N SER A 8 20.60 10.21 -14.37
CA SER A 8 21.79 10.10 -13.49
C SER A 8 22.23 8.66 -13.23
N TRP A 9 21.29 7.72 -13.28
CA TRP A 9 21.56 6.28 -13.14
C TRP A 9 21.96 5.61 -14.45
N GLY A 10 21.98 6.34 -15.58
CA GLY A 10 22.26 5.77 -16.90
C GLY A 10 21.15 4.85 -17.42
N MET A 11 19.95 4.92 -16.84
CA MET A 11 18.80 4.10 -17.20
C MET A 11 17.98 4.75 -18.32
N SER A 12 18.45 4.60 -19.56
CA SER A 12 17.73 5.10 -20.75
C SER A 12 16.61 4.16 -21.21
N LYS A 13 16.66 2.87 -20.85
CA LYS A 13 15.70 1.84 -21.21
C LYS A 13 14.96 1.36 -19.97
N VAL A 14 13.67 1.70 -19.87
CA VAL A 14 12.81 1.29 -18.76
C VAL A 14 11.64 0.51 -19.33
N PHE A 15 11.46 -0.72 -18.86
CA PHE A 15 10.35 -1.57 -19.28
C PHE A 15 9.10 -1.36 -18.42
N THR A 16 9.24 -1.43 -17.10
CA THR A 16 8.14 -1.33 -16.15
C THR A 16 8.54 -0.50 -14.94
N ILE A 17 7.58 0.25 -14.40
CA ILE A 17 7.68 1.01 -13.16
C ILE A 17 6.54 0.55 -12.25
N THR A 18 6.90 0.14 -11.04
CA THR A 18 5.93 -0.22 -10.00
C THR A 18 5.67 0.97 -9.10
N ALA A 19 4.42 1.42 -8.99
CA ALA A 19 4.00 2.51 -8.13
C ALA A 19 2.71 2.16 -7.37
N ASP A 20 2.43 2.82 -6.25
CA ASP A 20 1.16 2.62 -5.55
C ASP A 20 -0.06 3.07 -6.38
N ASN A 21 -1.26 2.67 -5.97
CA ASN A 21 -2.49 2.93 -6.74
C ASN A 21 -3.05 4.35 -6.49
N ALA A 22 -2.19 5.36 -6.62
CA ALA A 22 -2.56 6.76 -6.53
C ALA A 22 -2.75 7.36 -7.92
N SER A 23 -3.73 8.25 -8.09
CA SER A 23 -4.02 8.93 -9.35
C SER A 23 -2.88 9.85 -9.81
N SER A 24 -2.11 10.40 -8.88
CA SER A 24 -0.90 11.18 -9.16
C SER A 24 0.15 10.36 -9.92
N ASN A 25 0.25 9.06 -9.66
CA ASN A 25 1.20 8.18 -10.34
C ASN A 25 0.81 7.95 -11.80
N ASP A 26 -0.48 7.97 -12.14
CA ASP A 26 -0.92 7.87 -13.54
C ASP A 26 -0.42 9.06 -14.36
N VAL A 27 -0.42 10.25 -13.77
CA VAL A 27 0.12 11.46 -14.39
C VAL A 27 1.64 11.35 -14.58
N ALA A 28 2.35 10.89 -13.55
CA ALA A 28 3.80 10.71 -13.60
C ALA A 28 4.22 9.66 -14.64
N ILE A 29 3.55 8.51 -14.69
CA ILE A 29 3.82 7.46 -15.68
C ILE A 29 3.51 7.94 -17.09
N ARG A 30 2.42 8.68 -17.31
CA ARG A 30 2.12 9.28 -18.62
C ARG A 30 3.20 10.28 -19.07
N PHE A 31 3.76 11.03 -18.13
CA PHE A 31 4.92 11.88 -18.41
C PHE A 31 6.16 11.07 -18.79
N LEU A 32 6.50 10.03 -18.02
CA LEU A 32 7.65 9.16 -18.30
C LEU A 32 7.51 8.39 -19.62
N ARG A 33 6.31 7.92 -19.96
CA ARG A 33 6.02 7.30 -21.26
C ARG A 33 6.36 8.23 -22.41
N ARG A 34 5.93 9.50 -22.34
CA ARG A 34 6.27 10.52 -23.35
C ARG A 34 7.77 10.74 -23.44
N ARG A 35 8.49 10.70 -22.31
CA ARG A 35 9.94 10.85 -22.31
C ARG A 35 10.69 9.67 -22.91
N LEU A 36 10.34 8.45 -22.54
CA LEU A 36 10.93 7.24 -23.14
C LEU A 36 10.65 7.17 -24.65
N LYS A 37 9.47 7.60 -25.10
CA LYS A 37 9.20 7.77 -26.54
C LYS A 37 10.12 8.81 -27.18
N SER A 38 10.30 9.98 -26.55
CA SER A 38 11.22 11.02 -27.07
C SER A 38 12.68 10.58 -27.09
N TRP A 39 13.07 9.65 -26.22
CA TRP A 39 14.41 9.05 -26.21
C TRP A 39 14.58 7.92 -27.23
N GLY A 40 13.50 7.48 -27.88
CA GLY A 40 13.53 6.33 -28.80
C GLY A 40 13.71 4.98 -28.10
N THR A 41 13.50 4.91 -26.79
CA THR A 41 13.74 3.71 -25.97
C THR A 41 12.47 3.05 -25.43
N SER A 42 11.30 3.56 -25.83
CA SER A 42 10.00 3.02 -25.41
C SER A 42 9.77 1.64 -26.02
N LEU A 43 9.79 0.59 -25.19
CA LEU A 43 9.46 -0.78 -25.60
C LEU A 43 7.94 -0.94 -25.71
N LEU A 44 7.46 -1.60 -26.77
CA LEU A 44 6.02 -1.87 -26.99
C LEU A 44 5.14 -0.63 -26.80
N ASP A 45 5.65 0.52 -27.27
CA ASP A 45 5.02 1.84 -27.10
C ASP A 45 4.71 2.24 -25.63
N GLY A 46 5.25 1.52 -24.64
CA GLY A 46 5.02 1.73 -23.21
C GLY A 46 3.74 1.07 -22.67
N GLU A 47 3.21 0.05 -23.35
CA GLU A 47 2.03 -0.73 -22.94
C GLU A 47 2.14 -1.26 -21.51
N PHE A 48 3.30 -1.83 -21.14
CA PHE A 48 3.57 -2.43 -19.83
C PHE A 48 4.40 -1.55 -18.89
N LEU A 49 4.42 -0.24 -19.14
CA LEU A 49 5.24 0.69 -18.34
C LEU A 49 4.72 0.86 -16.92
N HIS A 50 3.42 0.70 -16.69
CA HIS A 50 2.80 0.87 -15.38
C HIS A 50 2.44 -0.48 -14.75
N MET A 51 3.03 -0.77 -13.60
CA MET A 51 2.55 -1.82 -12.70
C MET A 51 2.08 -1.19 -11.39
N ARG A 52 0.92 -1.60 -10.86
CA ARG A 52 0.49 -1.23 -9.51
C ARG A 52 1.22 -2.08 -8.47
N CYS A 53 1.57 -1.47 -7.34
CA CYS A 53 2.26 -2.15 -6.26
C CYS A 53 1.36 -3.21 -5.61
N GLY A 54 1.80 -4.47 -5.61
CA GLY A 54 1.06 -5.59 -5.03
C GLY A 54 0.74 -5.42 -3.54
N ALA A 55 1.67 -4.86 -2.76
CA ALA A 55 1.43 -4.55 -1.34
C ALA A 55 0.28 -3.54 -1.16
N HIS A 56 0.16 -2.58 -2.06
CA HIS A 56 -0.95 -1.63 -2.03
C HIS A 56 -2.28 -2.30 -2.41
N ILE A 57 -2.29 -3.16 -3.43
CA ILE A 57 -3.48 -3.94 -3.80
C ILE A 57 -3.93 -4.82 -2.63
N LEU A 58 -3.01 -5.52 -1.98
CA LEU A 58 -3.32 -6.32 -0.79
C LEU A 58 -3.92 -5.46 0.32
N ASN A 59 -3.37 -4.26 0.57
CA ASN A 59 -3.91 -3.33 1.54
C ASN A 59 -5.34 -2.86 1.19
N LEU A 60 -5.67 -2.68 -0.10
CA LEU A 60 -7.03 -2.36 -0.52
C LEU A 60 -7.98 -3.52 -0.23
N VAL A 61 -7.62 -4.75 -0.63
CA VAL A 61 -8.44 -5.96 -0.39
C VAL A 61 -8.66 -6.17 1.11
N VAL A 62 -7.60 -6.09 1.91
CA VAL A 62 -7.70 -6.25 3.37
C VAL A 62 -8.58 -5.16 3.97
N LYS A 63 -8.42 -3.90 3.57
CA LYS A 63 -9.26 -2.80 4.08
C LYS A 63 -10.73 -3.00 3.76
N ASP A 64 -11.04 -3.46 2.56
CA ASP A 64 -12.41 -3.72 2.11
C ASP A 64 -13.05 -4.83 2.95
N GLY A 65 -12.39 -5.98 3.10
CA GLY A 65 -12.87 -7.06 3.97
C GLY A 65 -12.99 -6.66 5.46
N LEU A 66 -12.13 -5.75 5.94
CA LEU A 66 -12.27 -5.17 7.29
C LEU A 66 -13.46 -4.20 7.41
N GLN A 67 -13.88 -3.53 6.33
CA GLN A 67 -15.07 -2.68 6.37
C GLN A 67 -16.35 -3.50 6.56
N GLU A 68 -16.45 -4.67 5.95
CA GLU A 68 -17.60 -5.59 6.14
C GLU A 68 -17.77 -6.00 7.62
N ASN A 69 -16.67 -6.06 8.36
CA ASN A 69 -16.62 -6.50 9.75
C ASN A 69 -16.40 -5.34 10.74
N LYS A 70 -16.61 -4.09 10.30
CA LYS A 70 -16.28 -2.88 11.07
C LYS A 70 -16.88 -2.86 12.46
N ASP A 71 -18.12 -3.28 12.62
CA ASP A 71 -18.82 -3.27 13.91
C ASP A 71 -18.27 -4.32 14.87
N LEU A 72 -18.01 -5.54 14.39
CA LEU A 72 -17.37 -6.60 15.18
C LEU A 72 -15.97 -6.16 15.64
N ILE A 73 -15.18 -5.60 14.72
CA ILE A 73 -13.84 -5.06 15.02
C ILE A 73 -13.95 -3.93 16.06
N SER A 74 -14.93 -3.04 15.94
CA SER A 74 -15.18 -1.94 16.88
C SER A 74 -15.49 -2.46 18.28
N ARG A 75 -16.35 -3.49 18.39
CA ARG A 75 -16.68 -4.14 19.68
C ARG A 75 -15.47 -4.79 20.32
N ILE A 76 -14.68 -5.56 19.55
CA ILE A 76 -13.44 -6.19 20.05
C ILE A 76 -12.45 -5.10 20.52
N ARG A 77 -12.24 -4.05 19.73
CA ARG A 77 -11.35 -2.94 20.10
C ARG A 77 -11.83 -2.23 21.37
N SER A 78 -13.13 -2.06 21.54
CA SER A 78 -13.72 -1.46 22.75
C SER A 78 -13.51 -2.33 23.98
N ALA A 79 -13.70 -3.65 23.86
CA ALA A 79 -13.42 -4.62 24.93
C ALA A 79 -11.93 -4.63 25.31
N VAL A 80 -11.03 -4.69 24.32
CA VAL A 80 -9.58 -4.62 24.55
C VAL A 80 -9.20 -3.29 25.23
N ARG A 81 -9.77 -2.16 24.78
CA ARG A 81 -9.54 -0.86 25.41
C ARG A 81 -10.03 -0.84 26.86
N TYR A 82 -11.18 -1.44 27.15
CA TYR A 82 -11.71 -1.57 28.51
C TYR A 82 -10.79 -2.39 29.41
N VAL A 83 -10.34 -3.56 28.95
CA VAL A 83 -9.42 -4.44 29.70
C VAL A 83 -8.10 -3.71 30.00
N ARG A 84 -7.59 -2.95 29.02
CA ARG A 84 -6.31 -2.23 29.14
C ARG A 84 -6.42 -0.86 29.80
N SER A 85 -7.61 -0.42 30.22
CA SER A 85 -7.79 0.95 30.74
C SER A 85 -7.23 1.16 32.15
N SER A 86 -6.94 0.10 32.89
CA SER A 86 -6.25 0.17 34.19
C SER A 86 -5.50 -1.12 34.50
N PRO A 87 -4.42 -1.07 35.32
CA PRO A 87 -3.70 -2.27 35.76
C PRO A 87 -4.63 -3.31 36.41
N ALA A 88 -5.51 -2.88 37.31
CA ALA A 88 -6.45 -3.76 38.01
C ALA A 88 -7.38 -4.53 37.05
N ARG A 89 -7.87 -3.90 35.97
CA ARG A 89 -8.71 -4.58 34.97
C ARG A 89 -7.92 -5.59 34.15
N LEU A 90 -6.69 -5.25 33.79
CA LEU A 90 -5.80 -6.15 33.06
C LEU A 90 -5.42 -7.36 33.92
N ASP A 91 -5.11 -7.16 35.20
CA ASP A 91 -4.77 -8.23 36.13
C ASP A 91 -5.97 -9.14 36.40
N LYS A 92 -7.17 -8.55 36.59
CA LYS A 92 -8.40 -9.34 36.69
C LYS A 92 -8.69 -10.16 35.43
N PHE A 93 -8.45 -9.60 34.25
CA PHE A 93 -8.60 -10.34 32.99
C PHE A 93 -7.61 -11.50 32.90
N LYS A 94 -6.36 -11.30 33.31
CA LYS A 94 -5.34 -12.37 33.34
C LYS A 94 -5.76 -13.50 34.29
N GLU A 95 -6.18 -13.18 35.52
CA GLU A 95 -6.66 -14.19 36.48
C GLU A 95 -7.74 -15.10 35.89
N LEU A 96 -8.72 -14.51 35.20
CA LEU A 96 -9.81 -15.25 34.56
C LEU A 96 -9.34 -16.09 33.36
N SER A 97 -8.27 -15.69 32.68
CA SER A 97 -7.71 -16.42 31.53
C SER A 97 -6.84 -17.62 31.91
N TYR A 98 -6.46 -17.74 33.19
CA TYR A 98 -5.69 -18.88 33.73
C TYR A 98 -6.53 -19.79 34.63
N SER A 99 -7.87 -19.72 34.53
CA SER A 99 -8.75 -20.67 35.22
C SER A 99 -8.57 -22.09 34.63
N PRO A 100 -8.35 -23.14 35.45
CA PRO A 100 -8.27 -24.52 34.98
C PRO A 100 -9.59 -25.03 34.37
#